data_AF-A6YQQ2-F1
#
_entry.id   AF-A6YQQ2-F1
#
_cell.length_a   1.000
_cell.length_b   1.000
_cell.length_c   1.000
_cell.angle_alpha   90.00
_cell.angle_beta   90.00
_cell.angle_gamma   90.00
#
_symmetry.space_group_name_H-M   'P 1'
#
loop_
_entity.id
_entity.type
_entity.pdbx_description
1 polymer ?
#
loop_
_entity_poly.entity_id
_entity_poly.type
_entity_poly.pdbx_seq_one_letter_code
_entity_poly.pdbx_strand_id
1 'polypeptide(L)'
;MATFALFISALCCVSAVTSSEPRSAENVIRVINSSSDLPEGYLYDDMAKFYGAVESFDKTKLYAVIAANFRNGGLADEKVKEAFTSLYKVSASIKVNPMINSDLFKEEAVSSFSGKTDKDKFNAIFESIKTMVLRINHMQTFLKGLDWSSEITEGDRKKAEEYFKKHVYKEEYKVNVEGMAAVCKGFLGDGSDFNKLVVTFDDFARGRHYGLAENYVEPNPDLTLPEGLIAEVEKEVATVKPVERENNRSPGTGAVPQPPVDGQAQQEIPTPSSSPSSPESQSPQTQGAENPSPDSSQGNLNGQREPAKSSFTYGGLTVATLCYFVLSAF
;
A
#
# COMPACT_ATOMS: atom_id res chain seq x y z
N MET A 1 44.78 49.37 46.38
CA MET A 1 43.95 50.48 45.88
C MET A 1 43.51 50.12 44.47
N ALA A 2 42.19 50.09 44.25
CA ALA A 2 41.51 50.30 42.97
C ALA A 2 41.76 49.21 41.87
N THR A 3 40.80 48.69 41.10
CA THR A 3 39.40 49.08 40.88
C THR A 3 38.74 48.03 39.95
N PHE A 4 37.41 48.14 39.84
CA PHE A 4 36.54 47.71 38.73
C PHE A 4 35.93 46.30 38.76
N ALA A 5 34.83 46.25 39.52
CA ALA A 5 33.63 45.52 39.12
C ALA A 5 33.07 46.07 37.79
N LEU A 6 32.73 45.16 36.88
CA LEU A 6 31.73 45.37 35.82
C LEU A 6 30.89 44.10 35.71
N PHE A 7 29.83 44.04 36.50
CA PHE A 7 28.65 43.20 36.23
C PHE A 7 27.66 44.06 35.46
N ILE A 8 27.66 43.98 34.13
CA ILE A 8 26.58 44.54 33.31
C ILE A 8 26.23 43.58 32.16
N SER A 9 24.95 43.21 32.15
CA SER A 9 24.11 42.80 31.02
C SER A 9 24.48 41.56 30.19
N ALA A 10 23.78 40.46 30.46
CA ALA A 10 23.29 39.56 29.42
C ALA A 10 22.01 38.86 29.90
N LEU A 11 20.96 39.64 30.18
CA LEU A 11 19.61 39.14 30.43
C LEU A 11 18.64 39.91 29.52
N CYS A 12 18.71 39.64 28.22
CA CYS A 12 17.70 39.98 27.21
C CYS A 12 18.09 39.29 25.91
N CYS A 13 17.79 38.00 25.78
CA CYS A 13 17.52 37.40 24.48
C CYS A 13 16.11 36.83 24.56
N VAL A 14 15.22 37.67 24.06
CA VAL A 14 13.80 37.45 23.83
C VAL A 14 13.60 36.15 23.06
N SER A 15 12.58 35.43 23.54
CA SER A 15 11.86 34.36 22.85
C SER A 15 11.70 34.64 21.35
N ALA A 16 12.38 33.82 20.55
CA ALA A 16 11.88 33.43 19.25
C ALA A 16 11.91 31.90 19.18
N VAL A 17 11.23 31.25 20.14
CA VAL A 17 10.59 29.97 19.80
C VAL A 17 9.52 30.37 18.81
N THR A 18 9.84 30.30 17.53
CA THR A 18 8.82 30.14 16.52
C THR A 18 8.08 28.89 16.94
N SER A 19 6.86 29.09 17.46
CA SER A 19 5.80 28.11 17.47
C SER A 19 5.65 27.62 16.04
N SER A 20 6.49 26.68 15.64
CA SER A 20 6.05 25.67 14.71
C SER A 20 4.99 24.94 15.53
N GLU A 21 3.73 25.29 15.28
CA GLU A 21 2.67 24.30 15.43
C GLU A 21 3.27 22.98 14.91
N PRO A 22 3.12 21.85 15.62
CA PRO A 22 3.37 20.58 14.97
C PRO A 22 2.44 20.59 13.78
N ARG A 23 2.99 20.89 12.61
CA ARG A 23 2.32 20.81 11.33
C ARG A 23 1.76 19.41 11.38
N SER A 24 0.44 19.31 11.50
CA SER A 24 -0.29 18.06 11.33
C SER A 24 0.44 17.34 10.22
N ALA A 25 1.00 16.17 10.53
CA ALA A 25 1.85 15.44 9.61
C ALA A 25 0.98 15.05 8.41
N GLU A 26 0.82 15.98 7.48
CA GLU A 26 0.27 15.75 6.16
C GLU A 26 1.26 14.80 5.50
N ASN A 27 0.93 13.51 5.61
CA ASN A 27 1.14 12.48 4.60
C ASN A 27 2.43 12.68 3.78
N VAL A 28 3.59 12.53 4.43
CA VAL A 28 4.87 12.66 3.73
C VAL A 28 5.11 11.37 2.95
N ILE A 29 4.45 11.23 1.80
CA ILE A 29 4.85 10.30 0.76
C ILE A 29 6.13 10.86 0.15
N ARG A 30 7.26 10.20 0.36
CA ARG A 30 8.48 10.44 -0.42
C ARG A 30 8.95 9.09 -1.00
N VAL A 31 9.63 9.15 -2.15
CA VAL A 31 9.97 8.13 -3.18
C VAL A 31 8.91 7.78 -4.23
N ILE A 32 7.62 7.89 -3.93
CA ILE A 32 6.60 7.81 -4.98
C ILE A 32 6.40 9.21 -5.53
N ASN A 33 7.19 9.57 -6.54
CA ASN A 33 6.93 10.75 -7.36
C ASN A 33 5.48 10.62 -7.88
N SER A 34 4.59 11.42 -7.32
CA SER A 34 3.15 11.39 -7.55
C SER A 34 2.87 11.93 -8.94
N SER A 35 2.96 11.05 -9.94
CA SER A 35 2.04 11.15 -11.07
C SER A 35 0.62 11.15 -10.47
N SER A 36 -0.20 12.14 -10.83
CA SER A 36 -1.63 12.16 -10.48
C SER A 36 -2.37 10.97 -11.09
N ASP A 37 -1.80 10.39 -12.14
CA ASP A 37 -2.48 9.40 -12.94
C ASP A 37 -2.32 8.03 -12.31
N LEU A 38 -3.45 7.48 -11.90
CA LEU A 38 -3.55 6.13 -11.39
C LEU A 38 -3.09 5.14 -12.49
N PRO A 39 -2.13 4.23 -12.22
CA PRO A 39 -1.74 3.23 -13.19
C PRO A 39 -2.94 2.39 -13.65
N GLU A 40 -2.91 1.88 -14.88
CA GLU A 40 -3.91 0.92 -15.36
C GLU A 40 -3.91 -0.35 -14.48
N GLY A 41 -5.06 -1.00 -14.34
CA GLY A 41 -5.23 -2.22 -13.54
C GLY A 41 -5.92 -1.98 -12.18
N TYR A 42 -5.88 -2.99 -11.33
CA TYR A 42 -6.63 -3.05 -10.08
C TYR A 42 -5.73 -3.14 -8.85
N LEU A 43 -6.22 -2.67 -7.69
CA LEU A 43 -5.52 -2.87 -6.41
C LEU A 43 -5.30 -4.36 -6.10
N TYR A 44 -6.24 -5.22 -6.47
CA TYR A 44 -6.07 -6.67 -6.40
C TYR A 44 -4.80 -7.14 -7.10
N ASP A 45 -4.54 -6.68 -8.33
CA ASP A 45 -3.40 -7.14 -9.13
C ASP A 45 -2.07 -6.80 -8.44
N ASP A 46 -1.99 -5.62 -7.82
CA ASP A 46 -0.80 -5.20 -7.08
C ASP A 46 -0.63 -5.97 -5.77
N MET A 47 -1.72 -6.21 -5.04
CA MET A 47 -1.70 -7.06 -3.83
C MET A 47 -1.30 -8.50 -4.16
N ALA A 48 -1.85 -9.07 -5.24
CA ALA A 48 -1.53 -10.43 -5.68
C ALA A 48 -0.09 -10.54 -6.18
N LYS A 49 0.41 -9.52 -6.88
CA LYS A 49 1.81 -9.44 -7.32
C LYS A 49 2.77 -9.32 -6.14
N PHE A 50 2.47 -8.47 -5.15
CA PHE A 50 3.25 -8.37 -3.92
C PHE A 50 3.29 -9.72 -3.19
N TYR A 51 2.11 -10.27 -2.92
CA TYR A 51 1.95 -11.55 -2.23
C TYR A 51 2.72 -12.66 -2.93
N GLY A 52 2.50 -12.84 -4.23
CA GLY A 52 3.18 -13.84 -5.04
C GLY A 52 4.69 -13.66 -5.05
N ALA A 53 5.19 -12.43 -5.16
CA ALA A 53 6.62 -12.16 -5.18
C ALA A 53 7.28 -12.53 -3.83
N VAL A 54 6.72 -12.09 -2.71
CA VAL A 54 7.23 -12.36 -1.36
C VAL A 54 7.20 -13.86 -1.06
N GLU A 55 6.06 -14.51 -1.25
CA GLU A 55 5.86 -15.93 -0.91
C GLU A 55 6.58 -16.89 -1.87
N SER A 56 7.06 -16.40 -3.02
CA SER A 56 7.85 -17.21 -3.97
C SER A 56 9.33 -17.36 -3.59
N PHE A 57 9.79 -16.68 -2.55
CA PHE A 57 11.14 -16.84 -2.04
C PHE A 57 11.20 -17.88 -0.93
N ASP A 58 12.31 -18.62 -0.87
CA ASP A 58 12.75 -19.17 0.41
C ASP A 58 13.03 -18.02 1.39
N LYS A 59 12.63 -18.17 2.66
CA LYS A 59 12.74 -17.09 3.66
C LYS A 59 14.18 -16.60 3.84
N THR A 60 15.15 -17.51 3.86
CA THR A 60 16.57 -17.18 3.98
C THR A 60 17.05 -16.41 2.76
N LYS A 61 16.61 -16.85 1.58
CA LYS A 61 16.95 -16.20 0.32
C LYS A 61 16.36 -14.79 0.22
N LEU A 62 15.10 -14.59 0.61
CA LEU A 62 14.50 -13.25 0.66
C LEU A 62 15.28 -12.33 1.59
N TYR A 63 15.61 -12.79 2.80
CA TYR A 63 16.40 -11.99 3.74
C TYR A 63 17.74 -11.58 3.11
N ALA A 64 18.44 -12.51 2.45
CA ALA A 64 19.71 -12.21 1.82
C ALA A 64 19.60 -11.16 0.71
N VAL A 65 18.57 -11.26 -0.14
CA VAL A 65 18.29 -10.28 -1.19
C VAL A 65 18.00 -8.90 -0.60
N ILE A 66 17.13 -8.82 0.42
CA ILE A 66 16.81 -7.56 1.10
C ILE A 66 18.06 -6.98 1.75
N ALA A 67 18.80 -7.78 2.52
CA ALA A 67 20.00 -7.32 3.22
C ALA A 67 21.06 -6.78 2.26
N ALA A 68 21.36 -7.49 1.17
CA ALA A 68 22.35 -7.05 0.21
C ALA A 68 21.97 -5.71 -0.45
N ASN A 69 20.72 -5.59 -0.89
CA ASN A 69 20.25 -4.40 -1.57
C ASN A 69 20.08 -3.21 -0.61
N PHE A 70 19.51 -3.42 0.58
CA PHE A 70 19.19 -2.36 1.51
C PHE A 70 20.45 -1.79 2.16
N ARG A 71 21.43 -2.64 2.51
CA ARG A 71 22.75 -2.18 3.00
C ARG A 71 23.51 -1.42 1.93
N ASN A 72 23.43 -1.84 0.67
CA ASN A 72 23.99 -1.09 -0.45
C ASN A 72 23.31 0.28 -0.64
N GLY A 73 22.02 0.39 -0.27
CA GLY A 73 21.32 1.66 -0.13
C GLY A 73 21.61 2.43 1.16
N GLY A 74 22.56 1.99 2.00
CA GLY A 74 22.96 2.66 3.23
C GLY A 74 22.06 2.41 4.45
N LEU A 75 21.16 1.43 4.41
CA LEU A 75 20.31 1.10 5.56
C LEU A 75 21.05 0.24 6.58
N ALA A 76 20.80 0.53 7.87
CA ALA A 76 21.31 -0.23 9.00
C ALA A 76 20.63 -1.61 9.14
N ASP A 77 21.28 -2.53 9.84
CA ASP A 77 20.81 -3.92 10.01
C ASP A 77 19.45 -4.02 10.70
N GLU A 78 19.16 -3.11 11.64
CA GLU A 78 17.84 -3.04 12.29
C GLU A 78 16.75 -2.75 11.27
N LYS A 79 17.00 -1.80 10.34
CA LYS A 79 16.06 -1.46 9.27
C LYS A 79 15.89 -2.58 8.25
N VAL A 80 16.94 -3.34 7.98
CA VAL A 80 16.88 -4.55 7.15
C VAL A 80 15.97 -5.60 7.78
N LYS A 81 16.13 -5.88 9.08
CA LYS A 81 15.29 -6.83 9.81
C LYS A 81 13.83 -6.36 9.84
N GLU A 82 13.60 -5.09 10.15
CA GLU A 82 12.25 -4.50 10.15
C GLU A 82 11.59 -4.65 8.77
N ALA A 83 12.29 -4.31 7.68
CA ALA A 83 11.76 -4.46 6.33
C ALA A 83 11.41 -5.93 6.01
N PHE A 84 12.29 -6.86 6.34
CA PHE A 84 12.05 -8.29 6.15
C PHE A 84 10.81 -8.78 6.90
N THR A 85 10.67 -8.42 8.18
CA THR A 85 9.49 -8.75 8.98
C THR A 85 8.22 -8.12 8.41
N SER A 86 8.26 -6.84 8.03
CA SER A 86 7.12 -6.14 7.46
C SER A 86 6.65 -6.73 6.12
N LEU A 87 7.55 -7.28 5.28
CA LEU A 87 7.15 -7.94 4.03
C LEU A 87 6.17 -9.10 4.27
N TYR A 88 6.45 -9.95 5.27
CA TYR A 88 5.55 -11.06 5.61
C TYR A 88 4.28 -10.60 6.32
N LYS A 89 4.36 -9.59 7.20
CA LYS A 89 3.16 -9.05 7.87
C LYS A 89 2.20 -8.37 6.90
N VAL A 90 2.73 -7.68 5.89
CA VAL A 90 1.94 -7.12 4.79
C VAL A 90 1.32 -8.25 3.96
N SER A 91 2.08 -9.31 3.63
CA SER A 91 1.54 -10.48 2.92
C SER A 91 0.38 -11.13 3.69
N ALA A 92 0.52 -11.27 5.01
CA ALA A 92 -0.56 -11.76 5.87
C ALA A 92 -1.75 -10.80 5.93
N SER A 93 -1.50 -9.49 6.00
CA SER A 93 -2.53 -8.44 6.01
C SER A 93 -3.33 -8.40 4.70
N ILE A 94 -2.67 -8.67 3.56
CA ILE A 94 -3.34 -8.88 2.28
C ILE A 94 -4.29 -10.07 2.35
N LYS A 95 -3.88 -11.21 2.92
CA LYS A 95 -4.78 -12.38 3.01
C LYS A 95 -6.02 -12.14 3.88
N VAL A 96 -5.90 -11.35 4.94
CA VAL A 96 -7.01 -11.09 5.87
C VAL A 96 -7.75 -9.78 5.57
N ASN A 97 -7.50 -9.16 4.42
CA ASN A 97 -8.13 -7.90 4.05
C ASN A 97 -9.66 -8.10 3.86
N PRO A 98 -10.50 -7.16 4.32
CA PRO A 98 -11.96 -7.30 4.28
C PRO A 98 -12.61 -6.99 2.92
N MET A 99 -11.83 -6.60 1.90
CA MET A 99 -12.33 -6.22 0.57
C MET A 99 -12.37 -7.39 -0.42
N ILE A 100 -11.37 -8.27 -0.35
CA ILE A 100 -11.10 -9.30 -1.36
C ILE A 100 -10.98 -10.65 -0.65
N ASN A 101 -11.61 -11.70 -1.19
CA ASN A 101 -11.54 -13.04 -0.63
C ASN A 101 -10.07 -13.51 -0.48
N SER A 102 -9.74 -14.05 0.69
CA SER A 102 -8.44 -14.68 0.96
C SER A 102 -8.07 -15.76 -0.05
N ASP A 103 -9.07 -16.48 -0.57
CA ASP A 103 -8.88 -17.59 -1.52
C ASP A 103 -8.32 -17.11 -2.88
N LEU A 104 -8.36 -15.80 -3.15
CA LEU A 104 -7.77 -15.22 -4.36
C LEU A 104 -6.26 -14.98 -4.22
N PHE A 105 -5.70 -15.11 -3.01
CA PHE A 105 -4.27 -15.03 -2.71
C PHE A 105 -3.73 -16.43 -2.40
N LYS A 106 -3.52 -17.20 -3.47
CA LYS A 106 -3.26 -18.65 -3.45
C LYS A 106 -2.01 -19.04 -4.26
N GLU A 107 -1.74 -20.35 -4.36
CA GLU A 107 -0.54 -20.92 -5.00
C GLU A 107 -0.31 -20.39 -6.42
N GLU A 108 -1.35 -20.03 -7.17
CA GLU A 108 -1.25 -19.48 -8.52
C GLU A 108 -0.58 -18.10 -8.55
N ALA A 109 -0.80 -17.27 -7.51
CA ALA A 109 -0.10 -16.00 -7.38
C ALA A 109 1.40 -16.25 -7.18
N VAL A 110 1.76 -17.25 -6.37
CA VAL A 110 3.15 -17.66 -6.12
C VAL A 110 3.79 -18.29 -7.36
N SER A 111 3.07 -19.18 -8.05
CA SER A 111 3.56 -19.89 -9.23
C SER A 111 3.76 -18.97 -10.44
N SER A 112 3.10 -17.83 -10.48
CA SER A 112 3.37 -16.77 -11.48
C SER A 112 4.80 -16.22 -11.42
N PHE A 113 5.51 -16.44 -10.30
CA PHE A 113 6.93 -16.11 -10.11
C PHE A 113 7.88 -17.32 -10.28
N SER A 114 7.35 -18.48 -10.68
CA SER A 114 8.18 -19.63 -11.02
C SER A 114 9.10 -19.30 -12.20
N GLY A 115 10.38 -19.65 -12.06
CA GLY A 115 11.41 -19.36 -13.07
C GLY A 115 11.85 -17.90 -13.17
N LYS A 116 11.26 -16.97 -12.40
CA LYS A 116 11.73 -15.57 -12.33
C LYS A 116 12.99 -15.47 -11.47
N THR A 117 13.88 -14.55 -11.84
CA THR A 117 15.12 -14.29 -11.09
C THR A 117 14.83 -13.60 -9.75
N ASP A 118 15.77 -13.66 -8.82
CA ASP A 118 15.67 -12.94 -7.54
C ASP A 118 15.50 -11.43 -7.75
N LYS A 119 16.17 -10.88 -8.77
CA LYS A 119 16.03 -9.49 -9.20
C LYS A 119 14.62 -9.17 -9.67
N ASP A 120 14.03 -10.01 -10.50
CA ASP A 120 12.66 -9.79 -11.00
C ASP A 120 11.64 -9.81 -9.87
N LYS A 121 11.78 -10.76 -8.93
CA LYS A 121 10.93 -10.86 -7.75
C LYS A 121 11.12 -9.63 -6.84
N PHE A 122 12.35 -9.22 -6.57
CA PHE A 122 12.66 -8.01 -5.79
C PHE A 122 12.06 -6.75 -6.40
N ASN A 123 12.21 -6.58 -7.72
CA ASN A 123 11.62 -5.45 -8.43
C ASN A 123 10.09 -5.48 -8.38
N ALA A 124 9.49 -6.67 -8.47
CA ALA A 124 8.03 -6.82 -8.36
C ALA A 124 7.52 -6.43 -6.96
N ILE A 125 8.26 -6.74 -5.88
CA ILE A 125 7.94 -6.28 -4.52
C ILE A 125 7.96 -4.74 -4.48
N PHE A 126 9.04 -4.12 -4.97
CA PHE A 126 9.20 -2.66 -4.96
C PHE A 126 8.11 -1.94 -5.76
N GLU A 127 7.85 -2.39 -6.99
CA GLU A 127 6.81 -1.80 -7.84
C GLU A 127 5.41 -2.01 -7.23
N SER A 128 5.13 -3.16 -6.63
CA SER A 128 3.83 -3.41 -5.99
C SER A 128 3.61 -2.50 -4.78
N ILE A 129 4.63 -2.27 -3.94
CA ILE A 129 4.52 -1.31 -2.83
C ILE A 129 4.16 0.07 -3.35
N LYS A 130 4.85 0.52 -4.40
CA LYS A 130 4.61 1.82 -5.04
C LYS A 130 3.18 1.94 -5.57
N THR A 131 2.71 0.97 -6.36
CA THR A 131 1.38 1.02 -6.96
C THR A 131 0.27 0.83 -5.92
N MET A 132 0.47 -0.01 -4.91
CA MET A 132 -0.45 -0.15 -3.77
C MET A 132 -0.63 1.17 -3.02
N VAL A 133 0.45 1.90 -2.72
CA VAL A 133 0.33 3.23 -2.06
C VAL A 133 -0.50 4.18 -2.91
N LEU A 134 -0.25 4.25 -4.22
CA LEU A 134 -1.00 5.13 -5.13
C LEU A 134 -2.49 4.78 -5.13
N ARG A 135 -2.83 3.50 -5.28
CA ARG A 135 -4.22 3.04 -5.34
C ARG A 135 -4.95 3.16 -4.02
N ILE A 136 -4.31 2.84 -2.90
CA ILE A 136 -4.93 2.95 -1.58
C ILE A 136 -5.14 4.43 -1.22
N ASN A 137 -4.21 5.33 -1.56
CA ASN A 137 -4.41 6.78 -1.37
C ASN A 137 -5.53 7.33 -2.27
N HIS A 138 -5.61 6.88 -3.52
CA HIS A 138 -6.69 7.24 -4.43
C HIS A 138 -8.04 6.78 -3.86
N MET A 139 -8.10 5.57 -3.30
CA MET A 139 -9.30 5.04 -2.63
C MET A 139 -9.65 5.82 -1.39
N GLN A 140 -8.68 6.15 -0.53
CA GLN A 140 -8.90 6.97 0.65
C GLN A 140 -9.44 8.36 0.29
N THR A 141 -8.90 8.97 -0.77
CA THR A 141 -9.34 10.29 -1.25
C THR A 141 -10.76 10.23 -1.79
N PHE A 142 -11.09 9.20 -2.58
CA PHE A 142 -12.45 8.97 -3.06
C PHE A 142 -13.44 8.79 -1.91
N LEU A 143 -13.13 7.95 -0.91
CA LEU A 143 -14.01 7.70 0.23
C LEU A 143 -14.24 8.94 1.10
N LYS A 144 -13.23 9.81 1.26
CA LYS A 144 -13.39 11.11 1.95
C LYS A 144 -14.34 12.08 1.23
N GLY A 145 -14.58 11.86 -0.07
CA GLY A 145 -15.56 12.63 -0.85
C GLY A 145 -16.99 12.10 -0.76
N LEU A 146 -17.20 10.96 -0.10
CA LEU A 146 -18.53 10.40 0.16
C LEU A 146 -19.00 10.80 1.56
N ASP A 147 -20.31 10.87 1.76
CA ASP A 147 -20.88 10.98 3.10
C ASP A 147 -20.90 9.59 3.77
N TRP A 148 -19.72 9.17 4.22
CA TRP A 148 -19.48 7.86 4.81
C TRP A 148 -19.86 7.84 6.30
N SER A 149 -21.15 7.70 6.58
CA SER A 149 -21.70 7.48 7.93
C SER A 149 -22.29 6.07 8.07
N SER A 150 -22.77 5.71 9.28
CA SER A 150 -23.52 4.46 9.50
C SER A 150 -24.79 4.35 8.66
N GLU A 151 -25.23 5.46 8.06
CA GLU A 151 -26.42 5.58 7.21
C GLU A 151 -26.02 6.10 5.82
N ILE A 152 -24.99 5.49 5.21
CA ILE A 152 -24.61 5.83 3.83
C ILE A 152 -25.83 5.82 2.91
N THR A 153 -25.99 6.90 2.14
CA THR A 153 -27.08 7.01 1.18
C THR A 153 -26.95 5.95 0.07
N GLU A 154 -28.08 5.52 -0.50
CA GLU A 154 -28.07 4.58 -1.63
C GLU A 154 -27.25 5.12 -2.83
N GLY A 155 -27.29 6.44 -3.03
CA GLY A 155 -26.51 7.11 -4.08
C GLY A 155 -25.00 7.00 -3.87
N ASP A 156 -24.51 7.26 -2.66
CA ASP A 156 -23.08 7.15 -2.36
C ASP A 156 -22.61 5.71 -2.27
N ARG A 157 -23.47 4.79 -1.81
CA ARG A 157 -23.21 3.35 -1.87
C ARG A 157 -22.98 2.90 -3.32
N LYS A 158 -23.85 3.30 -4.24
CA LYS A 158 -23.71 2.99 -5.66
C LYS A 158 -22.41 3.55 -6.25
N LYS A 159 -22.02 4.79 -5.90
CA LYS A 159 -20.73 5.35 -6.33
C LYS A 159 -19.56 4.52 -5.83
N ALA A 160 -19.59 4.07 -4.56
CA ALA A 160 -18.54 3.23 -4.00
C ALA A 160 -18.46 1.87 -4.69
N GLU A 161 -19.60 1.28 -5.05
CA GLU A 161 -19.65 0.05 -5.84
C GLU A 161 -19.05 0.20 -7.23
N GLU A 162 -19.42 1.27 -7.94
CA GLU A 162 -18.86 1.60 -9.26
C GLU A 162 -17.35 1.84 -9.19
N TYR A 163 -16.89 2.57 -8.16
CA TYR A 163 -15.47 2.77 -7.89
C TYR A 163 -14.75 1.43 -7.67
N PHE A 164 -15.30 0.57 -6.80
CA PHE A 164 -14.69 -0.71 -6.46
C PHE A 164 -14.45 -1.56 -7.71
N LYS A 165 -15.48 -1.70 -8.56
CA LYS A 165 -15.40 -2.47 -9.81
C LYS A 165 -14.39 -1.90 -10.80
N LYS A 166 -14.17 -0.59 -10.76
CA LYS A 166 -13.24 0.11 -11.66
C LYS A 166 -11.79 0.08 -11.19
N HIS A 167 -11.55 0.07 -9.88
CA HIS A 167 -10.22 0.36 -9.32
C HIS A 167 -9.69 -0.69 -8.33
N VAL A 168 -10.55 -1.51 -7.72
CA VAL A 168 -10.16 -2.45 -6.67
C VAL A 168 -10.14 -3.88 -7.19
N TYR A 169 -11.25 -4.35 -7.77
CA TYR A 169 -11.36 -5.69 -8.31
C TYR A 169 -12.56 -5.78 -9.27
N LYS A 170 -12.36 -6.41 -10.44
CA LYS A 170 -13.32 -6.40 -11.55
C LYS A 170 -14.45 -7.42 -11.46
N GLU A 171 -14.24 -8.53 -10.76
CA GLU A 171 -15.20 -9.63 -10.73
C GLU A 171 -16.40 -9.31 -9.82
N GLU A 172 -17.51 -10.00 -10.04
CA GLU A 172 -18.73 -9.82 -9.25
C GLU A 172 -18.50 -10.21 -7.79
N TYR A 173 -18.46 -9.20 -6.93
CA TYR A 173 -18.33 -9.36 -5.49
C TYR A 173 -19.29 -8.42 -4.77
N LYS A 174 -19.75 -8.84 -3.58
CA LYS A 174 -20.46 -7.94 -2.69
C LYS A 174 -19.47 -6.90 -2.17
N VAL A 175 -19.57 -5.68 -2.70
CA VAL A 175 -18.69 -4.58 -2.32
C VAL A 175 -18.87 -4.26 -0.84
N ASN A 176 -17.77 -4.31 -0.10
CA ASN A 176 -17.71 -4.01 1.31
C ASN A 176 -17.05 -2.64 1.49
N VAL A 177 -17.86 -1.58 1.52
CA VAL A 177 -17.34 -0.21 1.59
C VAL A 177 -16.74 0.09 2.97
N GLU A 178 -17.27 -0.50 4.06
CA GLU A 178 -16.56 -0.48 5.37
C GLU A 178 -15.19 -1.13 5.24
N GLY A 179 -15.11 -2.24 4.50
CA GLY A 179 -13.87 -2.94 4.19
C GLY A 179 -12.86 -2.06 3.44
N MET A 180 -13.33 -1.24 2.51
CA MET A 180 -12.47 -0.27 1.80
C MET A 180 -11.86 0.75 2.76
N ALA A 181 -12.68 1.33 3.65
CA ALA A 181 -12.19 2.25 4.68
C ALA A 181 -11.21 1.56 5.64
N ALA A 182 -11.52 0.33 6.05
CA ALA A 182 -10.65 -0.48 6.91
C ALA A 182 -9.30 -0.79 6.27
N VAL A 183 -9.26 -1.05 4.95
CA VAL A 183 -7.98 -1.24 4.22
C VAL A 183 -7.19 0.06 4.13
N CYS A 184 -7.83 1.19 3.84
CA CYS A 184 -7.16 2.50 3.87
C CYS A 184 -6.48 2.74 5.22
N LYS A 185 -7.20 2.53 6.33
CA LYS A 185 -6.67 2.69 7.68
C LYS A 185 -5.59 1.64 8.00
N GLY A 186 -5.84 0.38 7.66
CA GLY A 186 -4.95 -0.74 7.99
C GLY A 186 -3.63 -0.71 7.24
N PHE A 187 -3.59 -0.16 6.03
CA PHE A 187 -2.37 -0.09 5.20
C PHE A 187 -1.68 1.27 5.27
N LEU A 188 -2.42 2.38 5.28
CA LEU A 188 -1.82 3.73 5.28
C LEU A 188 -1.79 4.38 6.67
N GLY A 189 -2.45 3.79 7.67
CA GLY A 189 -2.46 4.33 9.02
C GLY A 189 -1.06 4.41 9.62
N ASP A 190 -0.87 5.40 10.49
CA ASP A 190 0.37 5.56 11.25
C ASP A 190 0.63 4.30 12.08
N GLY A 191 1.84 3.76 11.95
CA GLY A 191 2.25 2.54 12.64
C GLY A 191 1.84 1.22 11.98
N SER A 192 1.06 1.24 10.88
CA SER A 192 0.80 0.03 10.08
C SER A 192 2.09 -0.54 9.49
N ASP A 193 2.14 -1.86 9.32
CA ASP A 193 3.32 -2.53 8.75
C ASP A 193 3.55 -2.14 7.29
N PHE A 194 2.50 -1.88 6.53
CA PHE A 194 2.63 -1.40 5.15
C PHE A 194 3.20 0.01 5.10
N ASN A 195 2.72 0.95 5.92
CA ASN A 195 3.29 2.30 5.96
C ASN A 195 4.77 2.29 6.40
N LYS A 196 5.12 1.49 7.42
CA LYS A 196 6.53 1.29 7.83
C LYS A 196 7.39 0.75 6.68
N LEU A 197 6.86 -0.22 5.93
CA LEU A 197 7.54 -0.78 4.77
C LEU A 197 7.76 0.27 3.69
N VAL A 198 6.75 1.09 3.39
CA VAL A 198 6.82 2.20 2.43
C VAL A 198 7.91 3.19 2.82
N VAL A 199 7.96 3.62 4.09
CA VAL A 199 8.99 4.53 4.60
C VAL A 199 10.39 3.93 4.43
N THR A 200 10.55 2.64 4.77
CA THR A 200 11.86 1.98 4.67
C THR A 200 12.30 1.81 3.20
N PHE A 201 11.36 1.52 2.31
CA PHE A 201 11.60 1.46 0.87
C PHE A 201 11.91 2.85 0.26
N ASP A 202 11.33 3.92 0.80
CA ASP A 202 11.70 5.31 0.46
C ASP A 202 13.13 5.62 0.88
N ASP A 203 13.50 5.31 2.13
CA ASP A 203 14.87 5.48 2.61
C ASP A 203 15.89 4.76 1.72
N PHE A 204 15.60 3.50 1.36
CA PHE A 204 16.41 2.72 0.42
C PHE A 204 16.47 3.38 -0.97
N ALA A 205 15.30 3.79 -1.47
CA ALA A 205 15.09 4.65 -2.63
C ALA A 205 16.12 5.79 -2.75
N ARG A 206 16.11 6.63 -1.71
CA ARG A 206 16.92 7.84 -1.60
C ARG A 206 18.40 7.50 -1.45
N GLY A 207 18.74 6.54 -0.60
CA GLY A 207 20.12 6.12 -0.39
C GLY A 207 20.80 5.68 -1.67
N ARG A 208 20.08 4.94 -2.53
CA ARG A 208 20.57 4.57 -3.87
C ARG A 208 20.77 5.77 -4.79
N HIS A 209 19.83 6.71 -4.82
CA HIS A 209 19.90 7.89 -5.69
C HIS A 209 21.06 8.83 -5.31
N TYR A 210 21.29 9.05 -4.02
CA TYR A 210 22.33 9.97 -3.53
C TYR A 210 23.70 9.32 -3.34
N GLY A 211 23.75 8.00 -3.13
CA GLY A 211 24.96 7.26 -2.77
C GLY A 211 25.79 6.69 -3.92
N LEU A 212 25.42 6.92 -5.19
CA LEU A 212 26.05 6.30 -6.38
C LEU A 212 26.09 4.76 -6.30
N ALA A 213 25.17 4.15 -5.55
CA ALA A 213 25.12 2.71 -5.36
C ALA A 213 24.70 2.00 -6.66
N GLU A 214 25.29 0.83 -6.94
CA GLU A 214 25.01 0.07 -8.16
C GLU A 214 23.52 -0.25 -8.36
N ASN A 215 23.18 -0.73 -9.56
CA ASN A 215 21.94 -1.49 -9.80
C ASN A 215 21.84 -2.68 -8.83
N TYR A 216 20.68 -3.35 -8.80
CA TYR A 216 20.42 -4.55 -7.99
C TYR A 216 21.70 -5.35 -7.64
N VAL A 217 21.92 -5.58 -6.35
CA VAL A 217 23.09 -6.28 -5.84
C VAL A 217 22.72 -7.72 -5.55
N GLU A 218 23.50 -8.65 -6.11
CA GLU A 218 23.35 -10.08 -5.84
C GLU A 218 23.69 -10.37 -4.36
N PRO A 219 22.89 -11.20 -3.68
CA PRO A 219 23.13 -11.53 -2.28
C PRO A 219 24.41 -12.33 -2.09
N ASN A 220 25.15 -12.03 -1.02
CA ASN A 220 26.29 -12.85 -0.61
C ASN A 220 25.79 -14.28 -0.27
N PRO A 221 26.29 -15.33 -0.95
CA PRO A 221 25.87 -16.71 -0.69
C PRO A 221 26.20 -17.17 0.75
N ASP A 222 27.21 -16.56 1.38
CA ASP A 222 27.65 -16.89 2.74
C ASP A 222 26.93 -16.06 3.82
N LEU A 223 25.94 -15.26 3.45
CA LEU A 223 25.20 -14.46 4.42
C LEU A 223 24.43 -15.38 5.38
N THR A 224 24.78 -15.32 6.66
CA THR A 224 24.04 -16.00 7.72
C THR A 224 22.83 -15.17 8.15
N LEU A 225 21.67 -15.81 8.20
CA LEU A 225 20.47 -15.23 8.78
C LEU A 225 20.69 -14.95 10.28
N PRO A 226 20.26 -13.80 10.83
CA PRO A 226 20.25 -13.58 12.27
C PRO A 226 19.51 -14.69 13.01
N GLU A 227 20.10 -15.16 14.10
CA GLU A 227 19.55 -16.26 14.90
C GLU A 227 18.14 -15.91 15.41
N GLY A 228 17.22 -16.85 15.31
CA GLY A 228 15.83 -16.69 15.78
C GLY A 228 14.91 -15.85 14.88
N LEU A 229 15.44 -15.15 13.87
CA LEU A 229 14.66 -14.20 13.06
C LEU A 229 13.44 -14.84 12.37
N ILE A 230 13.56 -16.05 11.81
CA ILE A 230 12.41 -16.71 11.19
C ILE A 230 11.31 -17.02 12.20
N ALA A 231 11.67 -17.54 13.37
CA ALA A 231 10.71 -17.88 14.41
C ALA A 231 10.00 -16.62 14.95
N GLU A 232 10.74 -15.51 15.06
CA GLU A 232 10.19 -14.21 15.42
C GLU A 232 9.20 -13.69 14.36
N VAL A 233 9.56 -13.76 13.08
CA VAL A 233 8.66 -13.39 11.97
C VAL A 233 7.40 -14.25 11.98
N GLU A 234 7.52 -15.56 12.14
CA GLU A 234 6.36 -16.46 12.19
C GLU A 234 5.43 -16.14 13.37
N LYS A 235 6.02 -15.83 14.53
CA LYS A 235 5.27 -15.39 15.70
C LYS A 235 4.55 -14.07 15.45
N GLU A 236 5.21 -13.08 14.84
CA GLU A 236 4.58 -11.80 14.51
C GLU A 236 3.48 -11.94 13.46
N VAL A 237 3.70 -12.72 12.42
CA VAL A 237 2.72 -13.00 11.36
C VAL A 237 1.46 -13.66 11.94
N ALA A 238 1.61 -14.56 12.91
CA ALA A 238 0.47 -15.19 13.60
C ALA A 238 -0.38 -14.20 14.40
N THR A 239 0.12 -12.99 14.71
CA THR A 239 -0.66 -11.94 15.39
C THR A 239 -1.49 -11.07 14.43
N VAL A 240 -1.27 -11.18 13.12
CA VAL A 240 -1.98 -10.39 12.12
C VAL A 240 -3.43 -10.85 12.07
N LYS A 241 -4.35 -9.93 12.39
CA LYS A 241 -5.80 -10.16 12.39
C LYS A 241 -6.47 -9.25 11.36
N PRO A 242 -7.66 -9.62 10.85
CA PRO A 242 -8.48 -8.69 10.08
C PRO A 242 -8.68 -7.39 10.88
N VAL A 243 -8.59 -6.25 10.20
CA VAL A 243 -8.93 -4.96 10.81
C VAL A 243 -10.39 -5.01 11.25
N GLU A 244 -10.64 -4.83 12.55
CA GLU A 244 -12.00 -4.88 13.12
C GLU A 244 -12.89 -3.83 12.46
N ARG A 245 -14.16 -4.19 12.22
CA ARG A 245 -15.18 -3.26 11.73
C ARG A 245 -15.37 -2.17 12.76
N GLU A 246 -14.92 -0.97 12.45
CA GLU A 246 -15.17 0.18 13.29
C GLU A 246 -16.65 0.58 13.09
N ASN A 247 -17.49 0.29 14.09
CA ASN A 247 -18.76 1.01 14.26
C ASN A 247 -18.37 2.46 14.55
N ASN A 248 -18.28 3.29 13.51
CA ASN A 248 -17.80 4.66 13.62
C ASN A 248 -18.61 5.45 14.65
N ARG A 249 -17.97 5.75 15.78
CA ARG A 249 -18.33 6.91 16.61
C ARG A 249 -17.74 8.13 15.92
N SER A 250 -18.63 8.99 15.44
CA SER A 250 -18.31 10.29 14.83
C SER A 250 -17.34 11.12 15.70
N PRO A 251 -16.44 11.94 15.11
CA PRO A 251 -15.56 12.81 15.89
C PRO A 251 -16.34 13.99 16.49
N GLY A 252 -16.30 14.09 17.82
CA GLY A 252 -16.42 15.36 18.53
C GLY A 252 -17.85 15.86 18.84
N THR A 253 -18.36 15.50 20.01
CA THR A 253 -19.00 16.49 20.88
C THR A 253 -18.78 16.09 22.33
N GLY A 254 -18.50 17.10 23.17
CA GLY A 254 -17.85 16.97 24.47
C GLY A 254 -18.52 16.06 25.48
N ALA A 255 -17.68 15.59 26.41
CA ALA A 255 -18.00 14.78 27.55
C ALA A 255 -19.07 15.40 28.47
N VAL A 256 -20.02 14.57 28.89
CA VAL A 256 -20.62 14.63 30.24
C VAL A 256 -20.64 13.20 30.78
N PRO A 257 -20.02 12.90 31.94
CA PRO A 257 -20.10 11.59 32.56
C PRO A 257 -21.45 11.44 33.29
N GLN A 258 -22.19 10.36 33.03
CA GLN A 258 -23.23 9.89 33.95
C GLN A 258 -22.75 8.63 34.69
N PRO A 259 -23.02 8.50 36.00
CA PRO A 259 -22.54 7.41 36.85
C PRO A 259 -23.36 6.12 36.68
N PRO A 260 -22.85 4.95 37.12
CA PRO A 260 -23.48 3.66 36.91
C PRO A 260 -24.64 3.43 37.88
N VAL A 261 -25.67 2.71 37.42
CA VAL A 261 -26.72 2.15 38.29
C VAL A 261 -26.62 0.62 38.20
N ASP A 262 -26.33 0.01 39.34
CA ASP A 262 -26.34 -1.42 39.61
C ASP A 262 -27.76 -1.94 39.91
N GLY A 263 -28.02 -3.20 39.50
CA GLY A 263 -29.07 -4.09 40.02
C GLY A 263 -30.46 -3.94 39.37
N GLN A 264 -31.26 -4.99 39.13
CA GLN A 264 -31.16 -6.41 39.46
C GLN A 264 -32.32 -7.17 38.76
N ALA A 265 -32.06 -8.44 38.40
CA ALA A 265 -32.96 -9.61 38.44
C ALA A 265 -34.03 -9.92 37.36
N GLN A 266 -33.92 -11.19 36.87
CA GLN A 266 -34.97 -12.16 36.45
C GLN A 266 -35.67 -11.90 35.09
N GLN A 267 -36.02 -12.88 34.23
CA GLN A 267 -36.18 -14.33 34.35
C GLN A 267 -36.34 -14.96 32.94
N GLU A 268 -35.88 -16.21 32.81
CA GLU A 268 -36.43 -17.36 32.05
C GLU A 268 -36.95 -17.28 30.59
N ILE A 269 -36.43 -18.24 29.83
CA ILE A 269 -36.84 -18.75 28.51
C ILE A 269 -38.24 -19.41 28.60
N PRO A 270 -39.06 -19.35 27.54
CA PRO A 270 -39.36 -20.60 26.82
C PRO A 270 -39.42 -20.45 25.29
N THR A 271 -38.83 -21.43 24.60
CA THR A 271 -39.19 -21.87 23.24
C THR A 271 -40.67 -22.27 23.15
N PRO A 272 -41.27 -22.20 21.95
CA PRO A 272 -41.60 -23.47 21.30
C PRO A 272 -41.27 -23.53 19.80
N SER A 273 -40.85 -24.73 19.39
CA SER A 273 -40.74 -25.22 18.02
C SER A 273 -42.06 -25.18 17.26
N SER A 274 -42.01 -24.92 15.95
CA SER A 274 -42.65 -25.75 14.90
C SER A 274 -42.45 -25.15 13.50
N SER A 275 -41.71 -25.86 12.65
CA SER A 275 -41.94 -25.88 11.19
C SER A 275 -43.10 -26.85 10.89
N PRO A 276 -43.86 -26.68 9.80
CA PRO A 276 -43.51 -27.43 8.58
C PRO A 276 -43.84 -26.75 7.23
N SER A 277 -42.97 -27.07 6.26
CA SER A 277 -43.24 -27.41 4.85
C SER A 277 -43.72 -26.37 3.81
N SER A 278 -42.92 -26.31 2.75
CA SER A 278 -43.16 -25.81 1.39
C SER A 278 -44.38 -26.43 0.70
N PRO A 279 -44.81 -25.84 -0.44
CA PRO A 279 -45.02 -26.65 -1.64
C PRO A 279 -44.25 -26.15 -2.87
N GLU A 280 -43.75 -27.11 -3.64
CA GLU A 280 -43.27 -27.02 -5.02
C GLU A 280 -44.38 -26.60 -6.00
N SER A 281 -43.99 -25.97 -7.13
CA SER A 281 -44.45 -26.25 -8.51
C SER A 281 -43.66 -25.36 -9.47
N GLN A 282 -42.71 -25.92 -10.22
CA GLN A 282 -42.82 -26.37 -11.62
C GLN A 282 -42.89 -25.26 -12.69
N SER A 283 -41.87 -25.26 -13.55
CA SER A 283 -41.79 -24.58 -14.85
C SER A 283 -42.70 -25.24 -15.91
N PRO A 284 -42.91 -24.55 -17.05
CA PRO A 284 -42.81 -25.21 -18.35
C PRO A 284 -41.83 -24.55 -19.33
N GLN A 285 -41.21 -25.39 -20.16
CA GLN A 285 -40.36 -25.09 -21.33
C GLN A 285 -41.14 -24.53 -22.53
N THR A 286 -40.39 -23.90 -23.46
CA THR A 286 -40.55 -23.97 -24.93
C THR A 286 -39.23 -23.46 -25.55
N GLN A 287 -38.43 -24.30 -26.24
CA GLN A 287 -38.32 -24.46 -27.71
C GLN A 287 -38.38 -23.12 -28.49
N GLY A 288 -37.50 -22.73 -29.41
CA GLY A 288 -36.37 -23.31 -30.15
C GLY A 288 -36.08 -22.41 -31.39
N ALA A 289 -34.99 -22.68 -32.13
CA ALA A 289 -34.55 -22.10 -33.43
C ALA A 289 -33.91 -20.69 -33.40
N GLU A 290 -32.92 -20.29 -34.21
CA GLU A 290 -32.02 -20.86 -35.24
C GLU A 290 -30.91 -19.78 -35.53
N ASN A 291 -29.70 -20.24 -35.89
CA ASN A 291 -28.53 -19.66 -36.64
C ASN A 291 -28.51 -18.20 -37.21
N PRO A 292 -27.37 -17.66 -37.76
CA PRO A 292 -25.94 -18.02 -37.68
C PRO A 292 -24.97 -16.82 -37.42
N SER A 293 -23.67 -17.11 -37.24
CA SER A 293 -22.55 -16.17 -37.42
C SER A 293 -22.27 -15.84 -38.90
N PRO A 294 -21.54 -14.75 -39.18
CA PRO A 294 -20.48 -14.85 -40.18
C PRO A 294 -19.13 -14.23 -39.76
N ASP A 295 -18.14 -14.74 -40.49
CA ASP A 295 -16.69 -14.65 -40.43
C ASP A 295 -16.02 -13.29 -40.73
N SER A 296 -14.76 -13.22 -40.26
CA SER A 296 -13.56 -12.69 -40.95
C SER A 296 -13.39 -11.20 -41.27
N SER A 297 -12.22 -10.66 -40.92
CA SER A 297 -11.26 -10.13 -41.92
C SER A 297 -9.88 -9.88 -41.30
N GLN A 298 -8.90 -10.67 -41.75
CA GLN A 298 -7.49 -10.34 -41.73
C GLN A 298 -7.22 -9.11 -42.61
N GLY A 299 -6.27 -8.27 -42.18
CA GLY A 299 -5.73 -7.17 -43.00
C GLY A 299 -4.36 -6.74 -42.49
N ASN A 300 -3.32 -7.48 -42.90
CA ASN A 300 -1.91 -7.11 -42.77
C ASN A 300 -1.55 -6.13 -43.90
N LEU A 301 -0.99 -4.96 -43.59
CA LEU A 301 -0.17 -4.19 -44.52
C LEU A 301 1.08 -3.65 -43.83
N ASN A 302 2.16 -4.36 -44.14
CA ASN A 302 3.56 -4.02 -44.01
C ASN A 302 3.89 -2.63 -44.60
N GLY A 303 4.71 -1.85 -43.90
CA GLY A 303 5.10 -0.50 -44.34
C GLY A 303 6.26 0.09 -43.54
N GLN A 304 7.43 -0.54 -43.64
CA GLN A 304 8.71 -0.08 -43.12
C GLN A 304 9.17 1.22 -43.81
N ARG A 305 9.37 2.30 -43.04
CA ARG A 305 10.26 3.44 -43.38
C ARG A 305 10.95 3.94 -42.11
N GLU A 306 12.26 3.76 -42.03
CA GLU A 306 13.14 4.38 -41.04
C GLU A 306 13.40 5.89 -41.36
N PRO A 307 14.17 6.63 -40.55
CA PRO A 307 13.80 7.17 -39.25
C PRO A 307 13.75 8.70 -39.33
N ALA A 308 12.62 9.32 -38.93
CA ALA A 308 12.57 10.77 -38.79
C ALA A 308 13.33 11.19 -37.53
N LYS A 309 14.47 11.88 -37.72
CA LYS A 309 15.13 12.70 -36.69
C LYS A 309 14.12 13.73 -36.17
N SER A 310 13.47 13.42 -35.05
CA SER A 310 12.61 14.36 -34.33
C SER A 310 13.44 15.08 -33.28
N SER A 311 13.97 16.24 -33.64
CA SER A 311 14.45 17.25 -32.71
C SER A 311 13.24 17.85 -31.96
N PHE A 312 13.14 17.54 -30.67
CA PHE A 312 12.18 18.18 -29.77
C PHE A 312 12.80 19.49 -29.27
N THR A 313 12.17 20.62 -29.57
CA THR A 313 12.50 21.92 -28.99
C THR A 313 11.55 22.21 -27.83
N TYR A 314 12.08 22.21 -26.61
CA TYR A 314 11.43 22.79 -25.44
C TYR A 314 12.32 23.94 -24.94
N GLY A 315 11.84 25.19 -25.06
CA GLY A 315 12.42 26.31 -24.32
C GLY A 315 13.75 26.90 -24.77
N GLY A 316 14.06 26.97 -26.07
CA GLY A 316 14.99 27.99 -26.62
C GLY A 316 16.43 28.05 -26.09
N LEU A 317 16.95 27.03 -25.39
CA LEU A 317 18.35 26.95 -24.99
C LEU A 317 19.07 25.88 -25.82
N THR A 318 19.89 26.32 -26.77
CA THR A 318 20.88 25.47 -27.43
C THR A 318 21.94 25.03 -26.43
N VAL A 319 22.04 23.73 -26.19
CA VAL A 319 23.16 23.09 -25.49
C VAL A 319 24.38 23.11 -26.41
N ALA A 320 25.09 24.23 -26.40
CA ALA A 320 26.47 24.32 -26.83
C ALA A 320 27.09 25.46 -26.01
N THR A 321 28.31 25.27 -25.52
CA THR A 321 29.12 26.23 -24.74
C THR A 321 29.00 26.19 -23.20
N LEU A 322 29.21 25.02 -22.59
CA LEU A 322 29.50 24.89 -21.15
C LEU A 322 30.82 24.14 -20.88
N CYS A 323 31.84 24.37 -21.73
CA CYS A 323 33.19 23.80 -21.56
C CYS A 323 34.28 24.83 -21.19
N TYR A 324 33.93 26.03 -20.70
CA TYR A 324 34.94 27.04 -20.39
C TYR A 324 34.63 27.87 -19.15
N PHE A 325 34.48 27.25 -17.98
CA PHE A 325 34.57 27.97 -16.69
C PHE A 325 35.06 27.04 -15.56
N VAL A 326 36.22 26.40 -15.74
CA VAL A 326 37.03 25.89 -14.62
C VAL A 326 38.50 26.15 -14.93
N LEU A 327 38.89 27.42 -15.05
CA LEU A 327 40.28 27.88 -15.02
C LEU A 327 40.28 29.37 -14.67
N SER A 328 39.95 29.70 -13.41
CA SER A 328 40.32 30.97 -12.75
C SER A 328 39.85 30.93 -11.29
N ALA A 329 40.59 30.19 -10.47
CA ALA A 329 40.69 30.44 -9.03
C ALA A 329 42.09 29.96 -8.62
N PHE A 330 43.08 30.74 -9.03
CA PHE A 330 44.26 31.01 -8.21
C PHE A 330 43.90 32.16 -7.27
#